data_AF-A0A017S0C1-F1
#
_entry.id   AF-A0A017S0C1-F1
#
_cell.length_a   1.000
_cell.length_b   1.000
_cell.length_c   1.000
_cell.angle_alpha   90.00
_cell.angle_beta   90.00
_cell.angle_gamma   90.00
#
_symmetry.space_group_name_H-M   'P 1'
#
loop_
_entity.id
_entity.type
_entity.pdbx_description
1 polymer ?
#
loop_
_entity_poly.entity_id
_entity_poly.type
_entity_poly.pdbx_seq_one_letter_code
_entity_poly.pdbx_strand_id
1 'polypeptide(L)'
;MHHLTKDVMQTREDLARLTSGFDIMIEDTTFQMYSPHRPKQIEFAKQKLKDGVIFLFVSKYKCQNFEEYRRHEVQKDVNSKPLYFSQSEIKSKCKEVLNLMNKNEVLIENMTATIRLHFSNCYIIWNSGKFYTLAASNNADDLEHFMAGLVEPAVPKEFMYKKLPRRLV
;
A
#
# COMPACT_ATOMS: atom_id res chain seq x y z
N MET A 1 -14.65 -16.55 10.30
CA MET A 1 -15.35 -17.04 9.09
C MET A 1 -15.42 -15.89 8.11
N HIS A 2 -15.02 -16.05 6.84
CA HIS A 2 -15.04 -14.97 5.85
C HIS A 2 -16.29 -15.09 4.98
N HIS A 3 -16.98 -13.96 4.73
CA HIS A 3 -18.31 -13.98 4.11
C HIS A 3 -18.29 -13.91 2.57
N LEU A 4 -17.16 -13.52 1.96
CA LEU A 4 -17.03 -13.39 0.50
C LEU A 4 -16.23 -14.55 -0.11
N THR A 5 -16.81 -15.75 -0.12
CA THR A 5 -16.20 -16.95 -0.74
C THR A 5 -16.41 -16.96 -2.27
N LYS A 6 -15.72 -17.85 -3.00
CA LYS A 6 -15.97 -18.00 -4.45
C LYS A 6 -17.41 -18.47 -4.69
N ASP A 7 -17.89 -19.39 -3.87
CA ASP A 7 -19.27 -19.89 -3.92
C ASP A 7 -20.29 -18.77 -3.69
N VAL A 8 -20.06 -17.88 -2.71
CA VAL A 8 -20.93 -16.71 -2.49
C VAL A 8 -20.94 -15.77 -3.70
N MET A 9 -19.78 -15.54 -4.34
CA MET A 9 -19.72 -14.71 -5.56
C MET A 9 -20.41 -15.37 -6.76
N GLN A 10 -20.40 -16.71 -6.85
CA GLN A 10 -21.05 -17.46 -7.93
C GLN A 10 -22.57 -17.57 -7.76
N THR A 11 -23.04 -17.71 -6.53
CA THR A 11 -24.47 -17.94 -6.21
C THR A 11 -25.28 -16.65 -6.14
N ARG A 12 -24.61 -15.50 -5.96
CA ARG A 12 -25.24 -14.18 -5.97
C ARG A 12 -25.13 -13.54 -7.35
N GLU A 13 -26.27 -13.34 -8.00
CA GLU A 13 -26.34 -12.75 -9.33
C GLU A 13 -25.69 -11.36 -9.39
N ASP A 14 -25.81 -10.56 -8.34
CA ASP A 14 -25.20 -9.23 -8.24
C ASP A 14 -23.66 -9.25 -8.14
N LEU A 15 -23.08 -10.41 -7.78
CA LEU A 15 -21.64 -10.63 -7.66
C LEU A 15 -21.07 -11.50 -8.78
N ALA A 16 -21.90 -12.05 -9.66
CA ALA A 16 -21.49 -12.99 -10.70
C ALA A 16 -20.34 -12.44 -11.58
N ARG A 17 -20.35 -11.14 -11.88
CA ARG A 17 -19.29 -10.47 -12.66
C ARG A 17 -17.91 -10.46 -11.98
N LEU A 18 -17.86 -10.67 -10.66
CA LEU A 18 -16.61 -10.68 -9.87
C LEU A 18 -16.01 -12.09 -9.75
N THR A 19 -16.68 -13.11 -10.29
CA THR A 19 -16.24 -14.52 -10.19
C THR A 19 -14.94 -14.78 -10.96
N SER A 20 -14.67 -14.00 -12.00
CA SER A 20 -13.42 -14.02 -12.77
C SER A 20 -12.23 -13.38 -12.05
N GLY A 21 -12.47 -12.73 -10.89
CA GLY A 21 -11.46 -11.98 -10.15
C GLY A 21 -11.36 -10.52 -10.60
N PHE A 22 -10.33 -9.83 -10.11
CA PHE A 22 -10.15 -8.38 -10.29
C PHE A 22 -8.96 -8.07 -11.18
N ASP A 23 -9.09 -7.13 -12.12
CA ASP A 23 -7.97 -6.66 -12.93
C ASP A 23 -6.93 -5.90 -12.13
N ILE A 24 -7.43 -5.06 -11.21
CA ILE A 24 -6.64 -4.26 -10.29
C ILE A 24 -7.19 -4.49 -8.88
N MET A 25 -6.28 -4.71 -7.93
CA MET A 25 -6.60 -4.70 -6.51
C MET A 25 -5.83 -3.56 -5.83
N ILE A 26 -6.49 -2.83 -4.95
CA ILE A 26 -5.86 -1.76 -4.18
C ILE A 26 -6.01 -2.07 -2.71
N GLU A 27 -4.89 -2.28 -2.05
CA GLU A 27 -4.81 -2.26 -0.60
C GLU A 27 -4.38 -0.86 -0.18
N ASP A 28 -5.36 -0.04 0.21
CA ASP A 28 -5.09 1.30 0.70
C ASP A 28 -5.05 1.31 2.23
N THR A 29 -3.84 1.37 2.77
CA THR A 29 -3.53 1.59 4.19
C THR A 29 -4.29 0.68 5.16
N THR A 30 -4.76 -0.47 4.68
CA THR A 30 -5.66 -1.41 5.31
C THR A 30 -4.88 -2.48 6.08
N PHE A 31 -3.83 -3.06 5.49
CA PHE A 31 -3.02 -4.10 6.11
C PHE A 31 -2.37 -3.63 7.41
N GLN A 32 -1.92 -2.38 7.46
CA GLN A 32 -1.38 -1.74 8.67
C GLN A 32 -2.43 -1.54 9.78
N MET A 33 -3.73 -1.65 9.49
CA MET A 33 -4.77 -1.56 10.52
C MET A 33 -4.97 -2.86 11.29
N TYR A 34 -4.58 -4.01 10.71
CA TYR A 34 -4.84 -5.31 11.32
C TYR A 34 -3.63 -5.91 12.05
N SER A 35 -2.48 -6.00 11.38
CA SER A 35 -1.27 -6.61 11.94
C SER A 35 -0.04 -6.28 11.08
N PRO A 36 1.20 -6.55 11.52
CA PRO A 36 2.39 -6.42 10.67
C PRO A 36 2.61 -7.65 9.75
N HIS A 37 1.74 -8.65 9.76
CA HIS A 37 2.01 -9.95 9.14
C HIS A 37 1.62 -9.99 7.65
N ARG A 38 2.39 -9.27 6.83
CA ARG A 38 2.18 -9.13 5.38
C ARG A 38 2.05 -10.44 4.61
N PRO A 39 2.82 -11.52 4.90
CA PRO A 39 2.70 -12.77 4.14
C PRO A 39 1.27 -13.33 4.12
N LYS A 40 0.64 -13.52 5.29
CA LYS A 40 -0.74 -14.04 5.35
C LYS A 40 -1.76 -13.05 4.75
N GLN A 41 -1.52 -11.76 4.87
CA GLN A 41 -2.42 -10.75 4.31
C GLN A 41 -2.43 -10.79 2.77
N ILE A 42 -1.25 -10.87 2.15
CA ILE A 42 -1.11 -11.00 0.70
C ILE A 42 -1.63 -12.36 0.23
N GLU A 43 -1.28 -13.45 0.92
CA GLU A 43 -1.79 -14.80 0.63
C GLU A 43 -3.32 -14.83 0.66
N PHE A 44 -3.93 -14.24 1.69
CA PHE A 44 -5.38 -14.14 1.82
C PHE A 44 -6.00 -13.36 0.65
N ALA A 45 -5.45 -12.19 0.32
CA ALA A 45 -5.95 -11.37 -0.78
C ALA A 45 -5.84 -12.10 -2.13
N LYS A 46 -4.72 -12.81 -2.37
CA LYS A 46 -4.47 -13.56 -3.62
C LYS A 46 -5.50 -14.63 -3.93
N GLN A 47 -6.20 -15.17 -2.94
CA GLN A 47 -7.27 -16.17 -3.16
C GLN A 47 -8.42 -15.65 -4.05
N LYS A 48 -8.50 -14.32 -4.24
CA LYS A 48 -9.56 -13.63 -5.00
C LYS A 48 -9.06 -12.91 -6.24
N LEU A 49 -7.76 -13.01 -6.54
CA LEU A 49 -7.18 -12.31 -7.67
C LEU A 49 -7.10 -13.23 -8.88
N LYS A 50 -7.24 -12.64 -10.06
CA LYS A 50 -6.95 -13.32 -11.32
C LYS A 50 -5.43 -13.43 -11.52
N ASP A 51 -5.01 -14.30 -12.43
CA ASP A 51 -3.64 -14.28 -12.93
C ASP A 51 -3.38 -12.98 -13.72
N GLY A 52 -2.20 -12.39 -13.54
CA GLY A 52 -1.83 -11.11 -14.16
C GLY A 52 -2.43 -9.86 -13.50
N VAL A 53 -3.13 -9.99 -12.37
CA VAL A 53 -3.62 -8.85 -11.57
C VAL A 53 -2.52 -7.82 -11.29
N ILE A 54 -2.86 -6.53 -11.34
CA ILE A 54 -2.03 -5.47 -10.78
C ILE A 54 -2.49 -5.21 -9.35
N PHE A 55 -1.63 -5.53 -8.38
CA PHE A 55 -1.90 -5.27 -6.98
C PHE A 55 -1.12 -4.02 -6.53
N LEU A 56 -1.87 -2.97 -6.16
CA LEU A 56 -1.35 -1.76 -5.56
C LEU A 56 -1.37 -1.86 -4.03
N PHE A 57 -0.22 -1.60 -3.40
CA PHE A 57 -0.08 -1.50 -1.95
C PHE A 57 0.24 -0.06 -1.58
N VAL A 58 -0.73 0.65 -0.98
CA VAL A 58 -0.53 2.00 -0.46
C VAL A 58 -0.35 1.88 1.05
N SER A 59 0.85 2.17 1.55
CA SER A 59 1.13 1.94 2.97
C SER A 59 2.15 2.90 3.54
N LYS A 60 2.13 3.03 4.86
CA LYS A 60 3.18 3.69 5.62
C LYS A 60 4.25 2.66 5.98
N TYR A 61 5.49 2.93 5.59
CA TYR A 61 6.62 2.04 5.85
C TYR A 61 7.57 2.63 6.90
N LYS A 62 8.19 1.74 7.68
CA LYS A 62 9.34 2.09 8.53
C LYS A 62 10.57 2.31 7.65
N CYS A 63 11.46 3.18 8.12
CA CYS A 63 12.82 3.28 7.60
C CYS A 63 13.76 2.57 8.57
N GLN A 64 14.80 1.91 8.06
CA GLN A 64 15.87 1.35 8.90
C GLN A 64 16.60 2.46 9.67
N ASN A 65 16.77 3.63 9.07
CA ASN A 65 17.36 4.80 9.72
C ASN A 65 16.30 5.51 10.57
N PHE A 66 16.43 5.37 11.90
CA PHE A 66 15.50 5.98 12.86
C PHE A 66 15.49 7.52 12.80
N GLU A 67 16.64 8.15 12.58
CA GLU A 67 16.72 9.62 12.48
C GLU A 67 16.03 10.13 11.22
N GLU A 68 16.19 9.43 10.09
CA GLU A 68 15.43 9.73 8.88
C GLU A 68 13.92 9.55 9.10
N TYR A 69 13.54 8.45 9.76
CA TYR A 69 12.14 8.18 10.10
C TYR A 69 11.53 9.30 10.95
N ARG A 70 12.27 9.76 11.96
CA ARG A 70 11.87 10.85 12.86
C ARG A 70 11.78 12.18 12.10
N ARG A 71 12.77 12.50 11.27
CA ARG A 71 12.78 13.71 10.43
C ARG A 71 11.53 13.79 9.56
N HIS A 72 11.12 12.69 8.94
CA HIS A 72 9.90 12.65 8.13
C HIS A 72 8.61 12.80 8.96
N GLU A 73 8.55 12.28 10.20
CA GLU A 73 7.39 12.54 11.08
C GLU A 73 7.31 14.02 11.46
N VAL A 74 8.43 14.62 11.86
CA VAL A 74 8.47 16.03 12.24
C VAL A 74 8.06 16.92 11.06
N GLN A 75 8.60 16.67 9.87
CA GLN A 75 8.23 17.44 8.67
C GLN A 75 6.72 17.37 8.39
N LYS A 76 6.12 16.17 8.48
CA LYS A 76 4.67 16.00 8.29
C LYS A 76 3.87 16.75 9.36
N ASP A 77 4.31 16.67 10.62
CA ASP A 77 3.60 17.26 11.75
C ASP A 77 3.66 18.79 11.78
N VAL A 78 4.75 19.38 11.26
CA VAL A 78 4.95 20.83 11.22
C VAL A 78 4.45 21.45 9.92
N ASN A 79 4.67 20.81 8.76
CA ASN A 79 4.46 21.46 7.47
C ASN A 79 3.17 21.03 6.77
N SER A 80 2.59 19.86 7.12
CA SER A 80 1.44 19.30 6.41
C SER A 80 0.19 19.25 7.28
N LYS A 81 0.25 18.63 8.46
CA LYS A 81 -0.94 18.48 9.32
C LYS A 81 -1.63 19.80 9.69
N PRO A 82 -0.90 20.90 10.04
CA PRO A 82 -1.54 22.15 10.45
C PRO A 82 -2.37 22.82 9.35
N LEU A 83 -2.16 22.46 8.08
CA LEU A 83 -2.96 22.97 6.96
C LEU A 83 -4.37 22.37 6.92
N TYR A 84 -4.57 21.22 7.56
CA TYR A 84 -5.81 20.42 7.45
C TYR A 84 -6.43 20.07 8.80
N PHE A 85 -5.67 20.14 9.89
CA PHE A 85 -6.10 19.71 11.21
C PHE A 85 -5.66 20.70 12.29
N SER A 86 -6.55 20.94 13.24
CA SER A 86 -6.21 21.61 14.50
C SER A 86 -5.29 20.75 15.36
N GLN A 87 -4.56 21.39 16.27
CA GLN A 87 -3.67 20.68 17.20
C GLN A 87 -4.41 19.65 18.07
N SER A 88 -5.67 19.91 18.43
CA SER A 88 -6.54 18.99 19.15
C SER A 88 -6.90 17.74 18.33
N GLU A 89 -7.25 17.92 17.05
CA GLU A 89 -7.55 16.80 16.14
C GLU A 89 -6.32 15.94 15.89
N ILE A 90 -5.15 16.57 15.73
CA ILE A 90 -3.88 15.84 15.61
C ILE A 90 -3.64 14.96 16.84
N LYS A 91 -3.86 15.49 18.05
CA LYS A 91 -3.67 14.74 19.30
C LYS A 91 -4.68 13.59 19.46
N SER A 92 -5.96 13.81 19.15
CA SER A 92 -7.00 12.77 19.21
C SER A 92 -6.70 11.64 18.21
N LYS A 93 -6.38 11.98 16.95
CA LYS A 93 -6.04 10.99 15.91
C LYS A 93 -4.81 10.15 16.28
N CYS A 94 -3.80 10.77 16.91
CA CYS A 94 -2.65 10.06 17.45
C CYS A 94 -3.06 9.00 18.49
N LYS A 95 -3.95 9.35 19.41
CA LYS A 95 -4.38 8.47 20.50
C LYS A 95 -5.20 7.28 20.00
N GLU A 96 -6.13 7.53 19.09
CA GLU A 96 -7.16 6.55 18.69
C GLU A 96 -6.68 5.57 17.62
N VAL A 97 -5.97 6.06 16.59
CA VAL A 97 -5.66 5.26 15.39
C VAL A 97 -4.17 5.00 15.25
N LEU A 98 -3.34 6.03 15.44
CA LEU A 98 -1.92 5.93 15.09
C LEU A 98 -1.14 5.00 16.02
N ASN A 99 -1.55 4.84 17.27
CA ASN A 99 -0.87 3.91 18.21
C ASN A 99 -0.91 2.45 17.74
N LEU A 100 -2.05 2.00 17.21
CA LEU A 100 -2.18 0.65 16.65
C LEU A 100 -1.47 0.57 15.29
N MET A 101 -1.71 1.55 14.42
CA MET A 101 -1.14 1.61 13.09
C MET A 101 0.41 1.59 13.11
N ASN A 102 1.03 2.38 14.00
CA ASN A 102 2.49 2.46 14.13
C ASN A 102 3.12 1.12 14.57
N LYS A 103 2.40 0.30 15.36
CA LYS A 103 2.86 -1.04 15.78
C LYS A 103 2.85 -2.03 14.61
N ASN A 104 2.02 -1.77 13.61
CA ASN A 104 1.80 -2.64 12.45
C ASN A 104 2.56 -2.18 11.19
N GLU A 105 3.30 -1.07 11.27
CA GLU A 105 4.19 -0.64 10.19
C GLU A 105 5.32 -1.66 9.99
N VAL A 106 5.66 -1.92 8.74
CA VAL A 106 6.74 -2.84 8.35
C VAL A 106 7.84 -2.08 7.62
N LEU A 107 9.05 -2.63 7.63
CA LEU A 107 10.14 -2.18 6.77
C LEU A 107 9.80 -2.42 5.30
N ILE A 108 10.22 -1.52 4.41
CA ILE A 108 9.98 -1.66 2.97
C ILE A 108 10.71 -2.89 2.42
N GLU A 109 11.85 -3.26 3.00
CA GLU A 109 12.62 -4.46 2.65
C GLU A 109 11.82 -5.73 2.97
N ASN A 110 11.16 -5.77 4.14
CA ASN A 110 10.32 -6.91 4.53
C ASN A 110 9.08 -7.04 3.63
N MET A 111 8.47 -5.92 3.27
CA MET A 111 7.36 -5.91 2.30
C MET A 111 7.84 -6.40 0.93
N THR A 112 8.99 -5.92 0.45
CA THR A 112 9.58 -6.32 -0.84
C THR A 112 9.86 -7.83 -0.87
N ALA A 113 10.48 -8.36 0.19
CA ALA A 113 10.73 -9.79 0.33
C ALA A 113 9.42 -10.60 0.29
N THR A 114 8.39 -10.11 0.97
CA THR A 114 7.06 -10.75 0.96
C THR A 114 6.41 -10.71 -0.42
N ILE A 115 6.45 -9.57 -1.11
CA ILE A 115 5.89 -9.43 -2.46
C ILE A 115 6.57 -10.40 -3.43
N ARG A 116 7.90 -10.55 -3.36
CA ARG A 116 8.68 -11.45 -4.22
C ARG A 116 8.26 -12.93 -4.11
N LEU A 117 7.66 -13.35 -2.99
CA LEU A 117 7.13 -14.71 -2.84
C LEU A 117 5.88 -14.97 -3.71
N HIS A 118 5.22 -13.91 -4.18
CA HIS A 118 3.90 -13.99 -4.80
C HIS A 118 3.81 -13.31 -6.17
N PHE A 119 4.71 -12.37 -6.45
CA PHE A 119 4.75 -11.55 -7.65
C PHE A 119 6.17 -11.50 -8.23
N SER A 120 6.29 -11.64 -9.55
CA SER A 120 7.58 -11.59 -10.26
C SER A 120 8.07 -10.18 -10.57
N ASN A 121 7.18 -9.18 -10.54
CA ASN A 121 7.52 -7.78 -10.79
C ASN A 121 6.93 -6.89 -9.70
N CYS A 122 7.70 -5.89 -9.25
CA CYS A 122 7.24 -4.89 -8.29
C CYS A 122 8.02 -3.58 -8.44
N TYR A 123 7.30 -2.46 -8.41
CA TYR A 123 7.85 -1.11 -8.50
C TYR A 123 7.29 -0.21 -7.40
N ILE A 124 8.13 0.69 -6.87
CA ILE A 124 7.65 1.90 -6.21
C ILE A 124 7.22 2.87 -7.31
N ILE A 125 5.95 3.26 -7.31
CA ILE A 125 5.39 4.18 -8.30
C ILE A 125 5.02 5.56 -7.72
N TRP A 126 4.92 5.66 -6.39
CA TRP A 126 4.62 6.92 -5.70
C TRP A 126 5.28 6.95 -4.32
N ASN A 127 5.70 8.13 -3.87
CA ASN A 127 6.22 8.36 -2.52
C ASN A 127 5.89 9.79 -2.03
N SER A 128 5.45 9.90 -0.78
CA SER A 128 5.40 11.15 -0.03
C SER A 128 5.79 10.89 1.42
N GLY A 129 6.96 11.38 1.82
CA GLY A 129 7.56 11.09 3.11
C GLY A 129 7.73 9.58 3.32
N LYS A 130 6.90 9.02 4.20
CA LYS A 130 6.93 7.59 4.57
C LYS A 130 5.80 6.77 3.97
N PHE A 131 4.95 7.40 3.18
CA PHE A 131 3.92 6.70 2.42
C PHE A 131 4.47 6.38 1.04
N TYR A 132 4.15 5.17 0.58
CA TYR A 132 4.57 4.67 -0.71
C TYR A 132 3.40 3.92 -1.34
N THR A 133 3.34 3.97 -2.68
CA THR A 133 2.54 3.04 -3.47
C THR A 133 3.48 2.08 -4.19
N LEU A 134 3.29 0.79 -3.92
CA LEU A 134 3.97 -0.29 -4.63
C LEU A 134 3.00 -0.91 -5.63
N ALA A 135 3.41 -1.12 -6.87
CA ALA A 135 2.64 -1.83 -7.88
C ALA A 135 3.32 -3.16 -8.21
N ALA A 136 2.60 -4.28 -8.04
CA ALA A 136 3.12 -5.62 -8.28
C ALA A 136 2.22 -6.42 -9.23
N SER A 137 2.83 -7.22 -10.10
CA SER A 137 2.12 -8.14 -10.99
C SER A 137 3.02 -9.30 -11.43
N ASN A 138 2.40 -10.40 -11.85
CA ASN A 138 3.06 -11.50 -12.55
C ASN A 138 3.11 -11.29 -14.07
N ASN A 139 2.36 -10.33 -14.61
CA ASN A 139 2.42 -9.93 -16.01
C ASN A 139 3.22 -8.62 -16.12
N ALA A 140 4.41 -8.68 -16.73
CA ALA A 140 5.27 -7.51 -16.87
C ALA A 140 4.68 -6.49 -17.85
N ASP A 141 4.12 -6.95 -18.97
CA ASP A 141 3.58 -6.10 -20.03
C ASP A 141 2.39 -5.27 -19.52
N ASP A 142 1.46 -5.91 -18.79
CA ASP A 142 0.32 -5.21 -18.18
C ASP A 142 0.78 -4.17 -17.16
N LEU A 143 1.80 -4.51 -16.35
CA LEU A 143 2.34 -3.59 -15.33
C LEU A 143 3.05 -2.40 -15.97
N GLU A 144 3.81 -2.63 -17.04
CA GLU A 144 4.47 -1.57 -17.82
C GLU A 144 3.45 -0.67 -18.51
N HIS A 145 2.42 -1.25 -19.12
CA HIS A 145 1.32 -0.50 -19.74
C HIS A 145 0.59 0.37 -18.70
N PHE A 146 0.29 -0.19 -17.52
CA PHE A 146 -0.27 0.58 -16.41
C PHE A 146 0.64 1.73 -15.97
N MET A 147 1.94 1.47 -15.81
CA MET A 147 2.90 2.49 -15.39
C MET A 147 3.09 3.59 -16.44
N ALA A 148 2.98 3.28 -17.74
CA ALA A 148 3.05 4.26 -18.81
C ALA A 148 1.90 5.28 -18.77
N GLY A 149 0.78 4.94 -18.14
CA GLY A 149 -0.34 5.84 -17.88
C GLY A 149 -0.16 6.74 -16.66
N LEU A 150 0.89 6.56 -15.85
CA LEU A 150 1.12 7.39 -14.68
C LEU A 150 1.64 8.77 -15.07
N VAL A 151 1.05 9.79 -14.45
CA VAL A 151 1.48 11.18 -14.60
C VAL A 151 2.46 11.57 -13.49
N GLU A 152 3.08 12.74 -13.62
CA GLU A 152 3.93 13.28 -12.56
C GLU A 152 3.15 13.39 -11.24
N PRO A 153 3.66 12.83 -10.13
CA PRO A 153 2.99 12.92 -8.84
C PRO A 153 2.73 14.36 -8.40
N ALA A 154 1.49 14.67 -8.06
CA ALA A 154 1.10 15.95 -7.46
C ALA A 154 1.51 15.98 -5.96
N VAL A 155 2.81 15.97 -5.69
CA VAL A 155 3.39 15.97 -4.35
C VAL A 155 4.43 17.09 -4.24
N PRO A 156 4.44 17.90 -3.17
CA PRO A 156 5.48 18.90 -2.98
C PRO A 156 6.87 18.24 -2.92
N LYS A 157 7.86 18.85 -3.59
CA LYS A 157 9.19 18.26 -3.83
C LYS A 157 9.91 17.88 -2.54
N GLU A 158 9.68 18.63 -1.46
CA GLU A 158 10.26 18.38 -0.14
C GLU A 158 9.77 17.08 0.52
N PHE A 159 8.68 16.48 0.03
CA PHE A 159 8.21 15.17 0.49
C PHE A 159 8.59 14.03 -0.45
N MET A 160 9.22 14.32 -1.60
CA MET A 160 9.68 13.30 -2.55
C MET A 160 11.12 12.88 -2.24
N TYR A 161 11.30 11.65 -1.75
CA TYR A 161 12.61 11.13 -1.32
C TYR A 161 13.21 10.07 -2.26
N LYS A 162 12.49 9.69 -3.32
CA LYS A 162 12.91 8.66 -4.27
C LYS A 162 12.79 9.17 -5.70
N LYS A 163 13.71 8.71 -6.56
CA LYS A 163 13.51 8.74 -8.01
C LYS A 163 12.54 7.61 -8.37
N LEU A 164 11.48 7.93 -9.12
CA LEU A 164 10.37 7.03 -9.45
C LEU A 164 10.17 6.96 -10.97
N PRO A 165 9.61 5.84 -11.51
CA PRO A 165 9.36 4.59 -10.80
C PRO A 165 10.68 3.88 -10.44
N ARG A 166 10.69 3.09 -9.36
CA ARG A 166 11.87 2.32 -8.91
C ARG A 166 11.53 0.85 -8.78
N ARG A 167 12.23 0.00 -9.53
CA ARG A 167 12.09 -1.46 -9.43
C ARG A 167 12.55 -2.00 -8.07
N LEU A 168 11.82 -2.98 -7.54
CA LEU A 168 12.10 -3.67 -6.29
C LEU A 168 12.29 -5.18 -6.46
N VAL A 169 11.50 -5.81 -7.33
CA VAL A 169 11.51 -7.26 -7.56
C VAL A 169 11.97 -7.60 -8.96
#